data_AF-A0A7C7M1B2-F1
#
_entry.id   AF-A0A7C7M1B2-F1
#
_cell.length_a   1.000
_cell.length_b   1.000
_cell.length_c   1.000
_cell.angle_alpha   90.00
_cell.angle_beta   90.00
_cell.angle_gamma   90.00
#
_symmetry.space_group_name_H-M   'P 1'
#
loop_
_entity.id
_entity.type
_entity.pdbx_description
1 polymer ?
#
loop_
_entity_poly.entity_id
_entity_poly.type
_entity_poly.pdbx_seq_one_letter_code
_entity_poly.pdbx_strand_id
1 'polypeptide(L)' 'MARTLFTSESVTEGHPDKVADQISDSVLDHLLASDPKSRVACETL' A
#
# COMPACT_ATOMS: atom_id res chain seq x y z
N MET A 1 -35.04 -10.52 -11.45
CA MET A 1 -33.70 -9.89 -11.35
C MET A 1 -32.67 -10.88 -11.86
N ALA A 2 -31.74 -10.45 -12.71
CA ALA A 2 -30.68 -11.33 -13.21
C ALA A 2 -29.70 -11.68 -12.08
N ARG A 3 -29.18 -12.91 -12.06
CA ARG A 3 -28.19 -13.38 -11.09
C ARG A 3 -26.79 -13.01 -11.58
N THR A 4 -26.14 -12.08 -10.90
CA THR A 4 -24.74 -11.70 -11.14
C THR A 4 -23.80 -12.59 -10.32
N LEU A 5 -22.71 -13.03 -10.94
CA LEU A 5 -21.59 -13.66 -10.24
C LEU A 5 -20.46 -12.64 -10.12
N PHE A 6 -19.88 -12.54 -8.92
CA PHE A 6 -18.77 -11.64 -8.60
C PHE A 6 -17.72 -12.41 -7.81
N THR A 7 -16.44 -12.14 -8.08
CA THR A 7 -15.32 -12.77 -7.38
C THR A 7 -14.25 -11.71 -7.11
N SER A 8 -13.60 -11.82 -5.97
CA SER A 8 -12.52 -10.95 -5.51
C SER A 8 -11.43 -11.81 -4.87
N GLU A 9 -10.22 -11.30 -4.88
CA GLU A 9 -9.08 -11.89 -4.17
C GLU A 9 -8.41 -10.85 -3.26
N SER A 10 -7.52 -11.33 -2.40
CA SER A 10 -6.67 -10.54 -1.51
C SER A 10 -5.39 -11.33 -1.24
N VAL A 11 -4.33 -10.63 -0.84
CA VAL A 11 -3.04 -11.22 -0.48
C VAL A 11 -2.66 -10.83 0.95
N THR A 12 -1.88 -11.67 1.61
CA THR A 12 -1.42 -11.41 2.98
C THR A 12 -0.31 -10.36 3.00
N GLU A 13 -0.04 -9.80 4.18
CA GLU A 13 1.05 -8.84 4.42
C GLU A 13 2.43 -9.32 3.95
N GLY A 14 2.68 -10.64 3.92
CA GLY A 14 3.93 -11.23 3.46
C GLY A 14 4.05 -11.41 1.94
N HIS A 15 3.03 -11.06 1.16
CA HIS A 15 3.14 -11.05 -0.30
C HIS A 15 4.16 -9.99 -0.73
N PRO A 16 5.07 -10.26 -1.68
CA PRO A 16 6.14 -9.32 -2.04
C PRO A 16 5.62 -7.92 -2.36
N ASP A 17 4.53 -7.80 -3.13
CA ASP A 17 3.91 -6.49 -3.41
C ASP A 17 3.42 -5.78 -2.14
N LYS A 18 2.82 -6.52 -1.19
CA LYS A 18 2.36 -5.94 0.08
C LYS A 18 3.50 -5.58 1.02
N VAL A 19 4.63 -6.29 0.93
CA VAL A 19 5.85 -5.92 1.64
C VAL A 19 6.43 -4.63 1.06
N ALA A 20 6.46 -4.50 -0.27
CA ALA A 20 6.87 -3.28 -0.95
C ALA A 20 5.98 -2.09 -0.57
N ASP A 21 4.65 -2.26 -0.58
CA ASP A 21 3.68 -1.27 -0.12
C ASP A 21 3.99 -0.80 1.31
N GLN A 22 4.16 -1.75 2.25
CA GLN A 22 4.44 -1.46 3.66
C GLN A 22 5.76 -0.71 3.87
N ILE A 23 6.80 -1.05 3.10
CA ILE A 23 8.09 -0.36 3.17
C ILE A 23 7.94 1.08 2.65
N SER A 24 7.28 1.27 1.50
CA SER A 24 7.04 2.59 0.92
C SER A 24 6.20 3.48 1.85
N ASP A 25 5.15 2.93 2.46
CA ASP A 25 4.29 3.65 3.42
C ASP A 25 5.04 3.97 4.72
N SER A 26 5.90 3.08 5.21
CA SER A 26 6.73 3.35 6.40
C SER A 26 7.65 4.55 6.21
N VAL A 27 8.19 4.74 4.99
CA VAL A 27 8.98 5.93 4.63
C VAL A 27 8.11 7.18 4.61
N LEU A 28 6.92 7.11 3.99
CA LEU A 28 5.96 8.20 3.97
C LEU A 28 5.59 8.64 5.39
N ASP A 29 5.25 7.69 6.27
CA ASP A 29 4.85 7.95 7.65
C ASP A 29 5.95 8.66 8.44
N HIS A 30 7.19 8.20 8.31
CA HIS A 30 8.32 8.81 8.99
C HIS A 30 8.55 10.27 8.55
N LEU A 31 8.41 10.53 7.25
CA LEU A 31 8.56 11.87 6.67
C LEU A 31 7.40 12.78 7.06
N LEU A 32 6.15 12.30 7.02
CA LEU A 32 4.99 13.08 7.45
C LEU A 32 4.99 13.38 8.95
N ALA A 33 5.49 12.45 9.77
CA ALA A 33 5.66 12.67 11.21
C ALA A 33 6.67 13.79 11.51
N SER A 34 7.70 13.93 10.68
CA SER A 34 8.76 14.94 10.83
C SER A 34 8.40 16.28 10.18
N ASP A 35 7.82 16.25 8.98
CA ASP A 35 7.30 17.40 8.25
C ASP A 35 5.98 17.03 7.54
N PRO A 36 4.82 17.54 8.01
CA PRO A 36 3.52 17.29 7.40
C PRO A 36 3.38 17.78 5.95
N LYS A 37 4.31 18.59 5.44
CA LYS A 37 4.35 19.07 4.05
C LYS A 37 5.37 18.33 3.18
N SER A 38 5.96 17.24 3.70
CA SER A 38 6.87 16.38 2.95
C SER A 38 6.26 15.93 1.63
N ARG A 39 7.04 16.05 0.54
CA ARG A 39 6.66 15.50 -0.77
C ARG A 39 7.39 14.19 -0.98
N VAL A 40 6.65 13.09 -1.03
CA VAL A 40 7.19 11.73 -1.05
C VAL A 40 6.59 10.96 -2.23
N ALA A 41 7.45 10.27 -2.98
CA ALA A 41 7.10 9.35 -4.06
C ALA A 41 8.10 8.18 -4.01
N CYS A 42 8.01 7.40 -2.93
CA CYS A 42 8.93 6.30 -2.64
C CYS A 42 8.40 5.00 -3.27
N GLU A 43 9.24 4.34 -4.07
CA GLU A 43 8.92 3.07 -4.73
C GLU A 43 9.88 1.98 -4.21
N THR A 44 9.36 0.79 -3.95
CA THR A 44 10.12 -0.37 -3.48
C THR A 44 9.97 -1.52 -4.50
N LEU A 45 11.09 -2.14 -4.90
CA LEU A 45 11.16 -3.20 -5.93
C LEU A 45 11.41 -4.59 -5.34
#